data_AF-A0A2A3GRH4-F1
#
_entry.id   AF-A0A2A3GRH4-F1
#
_cell.length_a   1.000
_cell.length_b   1.000
_cell.length_c   1.000
_cell.angle_alpha   90.00
_cell.angle_beta   90.00
_cell.angle_gamma   90.00
#
_symmetry.space_group_name_H-M   'P 1'
#
loop_
_entity.id
_entity.type
_entity.pdbx_description
1 polymer ?
#
loop_
_entity_poly.entity_id
_entity_poly.type
_entity_poly.pdbx_seq_one_letter_code
_entity_poly.pdbx_strand_id
1 'polypeptide(L)' 'MLLSPNRVVDGLGGEPKLFIASEDEPVAHVSQQLADGSPGVDNEVILLPGSAHAQNIFAGESGDAALQAILERLAN' A
#
# COMPACT_ATOMS: atom_id res chain seq x y z
N MET A 1 19.27 -4.60 7.17
CA MET A 1 17.87 -4.39 6.76
C MET A 1 17.04 -4.13 8.00
N LEU A 2 16.35 -2.98 8.06
CA LEU A 2 15.32 -2.75 9.06
C LEU A 2 14.03 -3.33 8.49
N LEU A 3 13.61 -4.49 8.97
CA LEU A 3 12.31 -5.06 8.62
C LEU A 3 11.26 -4.28 9.41
N SER A 4 10.41 -3.53 8.72
CA SER A 4 9.23 -2.95 9.36
C SER A 4 8.36 -4.10 9.88
N PRO A 5 7.95 -4.09 11.15
CA PRO A 5 7.06 -5.12 11.63
C PRO A 5 5.71 -5.00 10.93
N ASN A 6 5.13 -6.12 10.53
CA ASN A 6 3.72 -6.18 10.15
C ASN A 6 2.89 -5.65 11.32
N ARG A 7 2.26 -4.49 11.14
CA ARG A 7 1.41 -3.87 12.14
C ARG A 7 -0.04 -4.05 11.74
N VAL A 8 -0.88 -4.46 12.69
CA VAL A 8 -2.33 -4.41 12.52
C VAL A 8 -2.73 -2.95 12.37
N VAL A 9 -3.36 -2.63 11.24
CA VAL A 9 -3.80 -1.27 10.93
C VAL A 9 -5.29 -1.17 11.26
N ASP A 10 -5.59 -0.80 12.50
CA ASP A 10 -6.96 -0.54 12.97
C ASP A 10 -7.32 0.93 12.86
N GLY A 11 -8.62 1.23 12.79
CA GLY A 11 -9.13 2.59 12.95
C GLY A 11 -8.92 3.52 11.75
N LEU A 12 -8.82 2.98 10.53
CA LEU A 12 -8.59 3.76 9.31
C LEU A 12 -9.76 4.68 8.89
N GLY A 13 -10.89 4.68 9.62
CA GLY A 13 -12.00 5.62 9.41
C GLY A 13 -12.73 5.45 8.08
N GLY A 14 -13.66 6.37 7.81
CA GLY A 14 -14.52 6.35 6.60
C GLY A 14 -13.93 7.04 5.37
N GLU A 15 -12.76 7.68 5.50
CA GLU A 15 -12.10 8.37 4.38
C GLU A 15 -11.58 7.38 3.33
N PRO A 16 -11.49 7.74 2.05
CA PRO A 16 -10.93 6.85 1.04
C PRO A 16 -9.46 6.51 1.32
N LYS A 17 -9.05 5.28 1.00
CA LYS A 17 -7.70 4.76 1.31
C LYS A 17 -6.99 4.28 0.05
N LEU A 18 -5.67 4.38 0.07
CA LEU A 18 -4.79 3.76 -0.91
C LEU A 18 -3.82 2.82 -0.20
N PHE A 19 -3.83 1.55 -0.58
CA PHE A 19 -2.91 0.52 -0.11
C PHE A 19 -1.88 0.25 -1.20
N ILE A 20 -0.59 0.37 -0.87
CA ILE A 20 0.52 0.11 -1.80
C ILE A 20 1.37 -1.02 -1.22
N ALA A 21 1.61 -2.06 -2.00
CA ALA A 21 2.47 -3.19 -1.64
C ALA A 21 3.24 -3.71 -2.85
N SER A 22 4.28 -4.51 -2.61
CA SER A 22 5.01 -5.20 -3.66
C SER A 22 4.36 -6.54 -4.03
N GLU A 23 4.29 -6.88 -5.32
CA GLU A 23 3.66 -8.10 -5.85
C GLU A 23 4.25 -9.39 -5.26
N ASP A 24 5.57 -9.45 -5.13
CA ASP A 24 6.31 -10.63 -4.67
C ASP A 24 6.47 -10.67 -3.14
N GLU A 25 5.79 -9.79 -2.41
CA GLU A 25 5.76 -9.91 -0.96
C GLU A 25 4.89 -11.10 -0.53
N PRO A 26 5.33 -11.91 0.45
CA PRO A 26 4.54 -13.03 0.96
C PRO A 26 3.14 -12.63 1.46
N VAL A 27 2.95 -11.35 1.77
CA VAL A 27 1.72 -10.76 2.33
C VAL A 27 1.02 -9.81 1.36
N ALA A 28 1.35 -9.79 0.07
CA ALA A 28 0.71 -8.90 -0.91
C ALA A 28 -0.84 -9.01 -0.90
N HIS A 29 -1.35 -10.23 -0.72
CA HIS A 29 -2.79 -10.51 -0.61
C HIS A 29 -3.48 -9.84 0.61
N VAL A 30 -2.72 -9.48 1.65
CA VAL A 30 -3.24 -8.79 2.84
C VAL A 30 -3.70 -7.38 2.48
N SER A 31 -3.05 -6.70 1.53
CA SER A 31 -3.45 -5.37 1.08
C SER A 31 -4.86 -5.37 0.49
N GLN A 32 -5.22 -6.41 -0.28
CA GLN A 32 -6.58 -6.57 -0.79
C GLN A 32 -7.59 -6.82 0.33
N GLN A 33 -7.26 -7.70 1.27
CA GLN A 33 -8.13 -7.95 2.42
C GLN A 33 -8.36 -6.69 3.26
N LEU A 34 -7.34 -5.85 3.41
CA LEU A 34 -7.44 -4.58 4.11
C LEU A 34 -8.33 -3.59 3.35
N ALA A 35 -8.20 -3.48 2.03
CA ALA A 35 -9.06 -2.60 1.23
C ALA A 35 -10.53 -3.03 1.29
N ASP A 36 -10.80 -4.34 1.12
CA ASP A 36 -12.15 -4.91 1.13
C ASP A 36 -12.81 -4.84 2.51
N GLY A 37 -12.01 -5.00 3.58
CA GLY A 37 -12.49 -5.00 4.97
C GLY A 37 -12.51 -3.62 5.64
N SER A 38 -11.85 -2.63 5.04
CA SER A 38 -11.80 -1.27 5.60
C SER A 38 -13.10 -0.52 5.34
N PRO A 39 -13.59 0.28 6.30
CA PRO A 39 -14.68 1.22 6.05
C PRO A 39 -14.30 2.23 4.96
N GLY A 40 -15.26 3.01 4.47
CA GLY A 40 -15.04 4.05 3.46
C GLY A 40 -15.35 3.59 2.04
N VAL A 41 -15.55 4.58 1.17
CA VAL A 41 -15.77 4.35 -0.27
C VAL A 41 -14.44 4.48 -0.99
N ASP A 42 -14.29 3.75 -2.09
CA ASP A 42 -13.14 3.92 -2.99
C ASP A 42 -11.80 3.57 -2.32
N ASN A 43 -11.75 2.47 -1.55
CA ASN A 43 -10.48 1.92 -1.11
C ASN A 43 -9.79 1.22 -2.30
N GLU A 44 -8.56 1.62 -2.58
CA GLU A 44 -7.81 1.11 -3.72
C GLU A 44 -6.56 0.36 -3.29
N VAL A 45 -6.17 -0.63 -4.10
CA VAL A 45 -4.92 -1.38 -3.93
C VAL A 45 -4.08 -1.24 -5.18
N ILE A 46 -2.82 -0.91 -5.01
CA ILE A 46 -1.81 -0.93 -6.06
C ILE A 46 -0.74 -1.93 -5.64
N LEU A 47 -0.53 -2.93 -6.50
CA LEU A 47 0.59 -3.85 -6.39
C LEU A 47 1.68 -3.39 -7.36
N LEU A 48 2.86 -3.11 -6.81
CA LEU A 48 4.01 -2.68 -7.58
C LEU A 48 4.95 -3.87 -7.81
N PRO A 49 5.61 -3.97 -8.98
CA PRO A 49 6.56 -5.03 -9.24
C PRO A 49 7.66 -5.14 -8.17
N GLY A 50 8.12 -6.36 -7.93
CA GLY A 50 9.21 -6.68 -7.02
C GLY A 50 8.74 -7.08 -5.61
N SER A 51 9.70 -7.10 -4.67
CA SER A 51 9.54 -7.64 -3.30
C SER A 51 9.90 -6.65 -2.20
N ALA A 52 10.00 -5.36 -2.52
CA ALA A 52 10.43 -4.35 -1.57
C ALA A 52 9.35 -4.13 -0.51
N HIS A 53 9.69 -4.36 0.76
CA HIS A 53 8.72 -4.23 1.85
C HIS A 53 8.57 -2.78 2.34
N ALA A 54 7.32 -2.33 2.48
CA ALA A 54 6.95 -1.07 3.13
C ALA A 54 7.74 0.14 2.60
N GLN A 55 8.40 0.90 3.46
CA GLN A 55 9.14 2.11 3.04
C GLN A 55 10.29 1.82 2.07
N ASN A 56 10.76 0.58 1.98
CA ASN A 56 11.84 0.23 1.05
C ASN A 56 11.39 0.31 -0.41
N ILE A 57 10.08 0.31 -0.69
CA ILE A 57 9.52 0.56 -2.02
C ILE A 57 10.05 1.88 -2.58
N PHE A 58 10.08 2.93 -1.76
CA PHE A 58 10.55 4.27 -2.16
C PHE A 58 12.04 4.36 -2.44
N ALA A 59 12.83 3.40 -1.94
CA ALA A 59 14.27 3.33 -2.19
C ALA A 59 14.62 2.43 -3.38
N GLY A 60 13.63 1.76 -3.97
CA GLY A 60 13.80 0.81 -5.06
C GLY A 60 13.30 1.33 -6.41
N GLU A 61 13.31 0.45 -7.41
CA GLU A 61 12.91 0.76 -8.80
C GLU A 61 11.45 1.22 -8.91
N SER A 62 10.59 0.77 -7.98
CA SER A 62 9.18 1.14 -7.92
C SER A 62 8.91 2.43 -7.13
N GLY A 63 9.94 3.14 -6.68
CA GLY A 63 9.80 4.31 -5.81
C GLY A 63 9.07 5.48 -6.47
N ASP A 64 9.41 5.77 -7.73
CA ASP A 64 8.74 6.82 -8.50
C ASP A 64 7.26 6.47 -8.77
N ALA A 65 6.99 5.20 -9.08
CA ALA A 65 5.61 4.72 -9.29
C ALA A 65 4.77 4.81 -8.00
N ALA A 66 5.35 4.46 -6.85
CA ALA A 66 4.68 4.60 -5.56
C ALA A 66 4.36 6.06 -5.23
N LEU A 67 5.30 6.98 -5.49
CA LEU A 67 5.07 8.41 -5.29
C LEU A 67 4.01 8.96 -6.24
N GLN A 68 4.06 8.58 -7.52
CA GLN A 68 3.07 8.98 -8.51
C GLN A 68 1.65 8.56 -8.09
N ALA A 69 1.47 7.30 -7.65
CA ALA A 69 0.18 6.82 -7.17
C ALA A 69 -0.38 7.65 -6.00
N ILE A 70 0.48 8.04 -5.05
CA ILE A 70 0.08 8.91 -3.93
C ILE A 70 -0.35 10.29 -4.45
N LEU A 71 0.40 10.88 -5.38
CA LEU A 71 0.10 12.19 -5.92
C LEU A 71 -1.20 12.19 -6.74
N GLU A 72 -1.42 11.17 -7.57
CA GLU A 72 -2.66 10.99 -8.33
C GLU A 72 -3.86 10.83 -7.38
N ARG A 73 -3.70 10.11 -6.28
CA ARG A 73 -4.77 9.96 -5.28
C ARG A 73 -5.13 11.28 -4.60
N LEU A 74 -4.14 12.13 -4.32
CA LEU A 74 -4.35 13.42 -3.66
C LEU A 74 -4.84 14.52 -4.62
N ALA A 75 -4.69 14.33 -5.92
CA ALA A 75 -5.14 15.28 -6.95
C ALA A 75 -6.64 15.16 -7.26
N ASN A 76 -7.29 14.09 -6.80
CA ASN A 76 -8.71 13.78 -6.99
C ASN A 76 -9.53 14.06 -5.73
#